data_AF-A0A820LZZ7-F1
#
_entry.id   AF-A0A820LZZ7-F1
#
_cell.length_a   1.000
_cell.length_b   1.000
_cell.length_c   1.000
_cell.angle_alpha   90.00
_cell.angle_beta   90.00
_cell.angle_gamma   90.00
#
_symmetry.space_group_name_H-M   'P 1'
#
loop_
_entity.id
_entity.type
_entity.pdbx_description
1 polymer ?
#
loop_
_entity_poly.entity_id
_entity_poly.type
_entity_poly.pdbx_seq_one_letter_code
_entity_poly.pdbx_strand_id
1 'polypeptide(L)'
;MTRSNKSSIALVSNDQNLLIHQNSNLCLIDDDLTIIKQKEWIYDSIIHMCWSSILNSFIIITAIDIFLVREDLTLIQRIESIEGRLWQSCACSNSSLYLSTGTWDSAIREYSLIPSITFVKHWKITQDKT
;
A
#
# COMPACT_ATOMS: atom_id res chain seq x y z
N MET A 1 15.19 -18.02 17.71
CA MET A 1 14.36 -18.22 16.51
C MET A 1 14.51 -16.99 15.61
N THR A 2 15.36 -17.05 14.61
CA THR A 2 15.40 -16.03 13.55
C THR A 2 14.16 -16.22 12.69
N ARG A 3 13.15 -15.35 12.83
CA ARG A 3 12.09 -15.25 11.83
C ARG A 3 12.79 -14.98 10.50
N SER A 4 12.74 -15.93 9.57
CA SER A 4 12.99 -15.57 8.17
C SER A 4 11.94 -14.51 7.83
N ASN A 5 12.37 -13.28 7.61
CA ASN A 5 11.52 -12.22 7.08
C ASN A 5 11.14 -12.61 5.65
N LYS A 6 10.19 -13.53 5.52
CA LYS A 6 9.42 -13.71 4.30
C LYS A 6 8.67 -12.40 4.12
N SER A 7 9.30 -11.44 3.45
CA SER A 7 8.57 -10.38 2.77
C SER A 7 7.47 -11.10 2.01
N SER A 8 6.22 -10.72 2.22
CA SER A 8 5.21 -11.02 1.21
C SER A 8 5.79 -10.51 -0.12
N ILE A 9 5.70 -11.30 -1.20
CA ILE A 9 6.06 -10.80 -2.53
C ILE A 9 4.91 -9.87 -2.92
N ALA A 10 4.89 -8.68 -2.34
CA ALA A 10 3.95 -7.65 -2.71
C ALA A 10 4.33 -7.22 -4.13
N LEU A 11 3.34 -7.20 -5.00
CA LEU A 11 3.46 -6.72 -6.37
C LEU A 11 2.20 -5.91 -6.70
N VAL A 12 2.36 -4.92 -7.56
CA VAL A 12 1.26 -4.11 -8.08
C VAL A 12 1.62 -3.62 -9.46
N SER A 13 0.68 -3.65 -10.39
CA SER A 13 0.84 -3.03 -11.70
C SER A 13 0.18 -1.65 -11.72
N ASN A 14 0.77 -0.74 -12.49
CA ASN A 14 0.04 0.37 -13.09
C ASN A 14 -0.21 0.07 -14.59
N ASP A 15 -0.47 1.09 -15.40
CA ASP A 15 -0.77 0.91 -16.82
C ASP A 15 0.47 0.59 -17.68
N GLN A 16 1.69 0.87 -17.19
CA GLN A 16 2.93 0.71 -17.96
C GLN A 16 3.93 -0.28 -17.34
N ASN A 17 3.93 -0.42 -16.02
CA ASN A 17 4.99 -1.08 -15.27
C ASN A 17 4.43 -1.93 -14.13
N LEU A 18 5.23 -2.92 -13.73
CA LEU A 18 5.03 -3.71 -12.53
C LEU A 18 5.98 -3.23 -11.43
N LEU A 19 5.46 -2.89 -10.26
CA LEU A 19 6.25 -2.64 -9.06
C LEU A 19 6.29 -3.90 -8.20
N ILE A 20 7.49 -4.36 -7.87
CA ILE A 20 7.71 -5.48 -6.93
C ILE A 20 8.62 -5.07 -5.78
N HIS A 21 8.50 -5.77 -4.66
CA HIS A 21 9.49 -5.70 -3.58
C HIS A 21 10.40 -6.92 -3.59
N GLN A 22 11.71 -6.73 -3.80
CA GLN A 22 12.72 -7.78 -3.88
C GLN A 22 14.00 -7.37 -3.15
N ASN A 23 14.49 -8.23 -2.24
CA ASN A 23 15.76 -8.01 -1.52
C ASN A 23 15.89 -6.61 -0.90
N SER A 24 14.88 -6.15 -0.17
CA SER A 24 14.81 -4.80 0.42
C SER A 24 14.78 -3.65 -0.57
N ASN A 25 14.44 -3.90 -1.83
CA ASN A 25 14.32 -2.88 -2.86
C ASN A 25 12.94 -2.90 -3.49
N LEU A 26 12.45 -1.71 -3.82
CA LEU A 26 11.38 -1.52 -4.78
C LEU A 26 11.98 -1.57 -6.18
N CYS A 27 11.51 -2.49 -7.01
CA CYS A 27 11.95 -2.66 -8.39
C CYS A 27 10.77 -2.36 -9.32
N LEU A 28 10.97 -1.41 -10.23
CA LEU A 28 10.05 -1.14 -11.32
C LEU A 28 10.47 -1.97 -12.53
N ILE A 29 9.51 -2.71 -13.08
CA ILE A 29 9.70 -3.70 -14.13
C ILE A 29 8.83 -3.32 -15.33
N ASP A 30 9.40 -3.39 -16.53
CA ASP A 30 8.68 -3.15 -17.78
C ASP A 30 7.94 -4.40 -18.31
N ASP A 31 7.33 -4.30 -19.48
CA ASP A 31 6.62 -5.37 -20.17
C ASP A 31 7.54 -6.52 -20.63
N ASP A 32 8.82 -6.22 -20.86
CA ASP A 32 9.88 -7.21 -21.14
C ASP A 32 10.41 -7.90 -19.87
N LEU A 33 9.80 -7.68 -18.71
CA LEU A 33 10.20 -8.22 -17.41
C LEU A 33 11.62 -7.80 -16.98
N THR A 34 12.08 -6.65 -17.46
CA THR A 34 13.38 -6.06 -17.13
C THR A 34 13.24 -5.04 -16.00
N ILE A 35 14.14 -5.07 -15.02
CA ILE A 35 14.19 -4.03 -13.98
C ILE A 35 14.73 -2.74 -14.60
N ILE A 36 13.85 -1.77 -14.81
CA ILE A 36 14.21 -0.45 -15.37
C ILE A 36 14.61 0.55 -14.30
N LYS A 37 14.16 0.34 -13.05
CA LYS A 37 14.52 1.21 -11.93
C LYS A 37 14.46 0.47 -10.61
N GLN A 38 15.34 0.84 -9.69
CA GLN A 38 15.39 0.29 -8.35
C GLN A 38 15.58 1.39 -7.31
N LYS A 39 14.95 1.22 -6.15
CA LYS A 39 15.17 2.08 -4.98
C LYS A 39 15.14 1.26 -3.70
N GLU A 40 16.07 1.52 -2.80
CA GLU A 40 16.11 0.87 -1.50
C GLU A 40 14.84 1.20 -0.68
N TRP A 41 14.25 0.16 -0.09
CA TRP A 41 13.15 0.26 0.84
C TRP A 41 13.67 0.13 2.27
N ILE A 42 13.87 1.27 2.93
CA ILE A 42 14.42 1.35 4.28
C ILE A 42 13.37 1.36 5.39
N TYR A 43 12.10 1.16 5.04
CA TYR A 43 10.97 1.19 5.98
C TYR A 43 10.59 -0.23 6.42
N ASP A 44 9.49 -0.35 7.17
CA ASP A 44 8.98 -1.64 7.66
C ASP A 44 8.52 -2.56 6.52
N SER A 45 8.26 -3.83 6.85
CA SER A 45 7.82 -4.86 5.92
C SER A 45 6.55 -4.45 5.18
N ILE A 46 6.59 -4.55 3.85
CA ILE A 46 5.44 -4.27 2.99
C ILE A 46 4.41 -5.38 3.17
N ILE A 47 3.18 -4.97 3.49
CA ILE A 47 2.03 -5.86 3.64
C ILE A 47 1.27 -5.97 2.33
N HIS A 48 0.98 -4.83 1.69
CA HIS A 48 0.22 -4.78 0.45
C HIS A 48 0.57 -3.52 -0.34
N MET A 49 0.23 -3.51 -1.62
CA MET A 49 0.38 -2.35 -2.51
C MET A 49 -0.84 -2.22 -3.42
N CYS A 50 -1.20 -0.99 -3.80
CA CYS A 50 -2.18 -0.73 -4.84
C CYS A 50 -1.78 0.49 -5.67
N TRP A 51 -2.37 0.65 -6.85
CA TRP A 51 -2.13 1.80 -7.73
C TRP A 51 -3.31 2.77 -7.67
N SER A 52 -3.01 4.06 -7.64
CA SER A 52 -4.00 5.12 -7.82
C SER A 52 -3.67 5.93 -9.07
N SER A 53 -4.50 5.80 -10.10
CA SER A 53 -4.41 6.59 -11.34
C SER A 53 -4.62 8.09 -11.07
N ILE A 54 -5.44 8.41 -10.08
CA ILE A 54 -5.79 9.79 -9.70
C ILE A 54 -4.61 10.51 -9.04
N LEU A 55 -3.86 9.80 -8.20
CA LEU A 55 -2.65 10.35 -7.58
C LEU A 55 -1.40 10.13 -8.43
N ASN A 56 -1.52 9.38 -9.54
CA ASN A 56 -0.39 8.88 -10.35
C ASN A 56 0.73 8.29 -9.47
N SER A 57 0.34 7.48 -8.48
CA SER A 57 1.24 6.98 -7.45
C SER A 57 0.83 5.58 -7.00
N PHE A 58 1.82 4.76 -6.68
CA PHE A 58 1.65 3.55 -5.90
C PHE A 58 1.38 3.92 -4.44
N ILE A 59 0.49 3.17 -3.81
CA ILE A 59 0.21 3.25 -2.38
C ILE A 59 0.73 1.96 -1.75
N ILE A 60 1.72 2.09 -0.89
CA ILE A 60 2.37 0.98 -0.19
C ILE A 60 1.95 1.03 1.27
N ILE A 61 1.45 -0.09 1.80
CA ILE A 61 1.10 -0.20 3.22
C ILE A 61 2.06 -1.13 3.95
N THR A 62 2.46 -0.73 5.14
CA THR A 62 3.12 -1.56 6.14
C THR A 62 2.13 -1.84 7.29
N ALA A 63 2.60 -2.46 8.37
CA ALA A 63 1.76 -2.72 9.55
C ALA A 63 1.25 -1.44 10.23
N ILE A 64 1.97 -0.33 10.09
CA ILE A 64 1.70 0.91 10.83
C ILE A 64 1.68 2.15 9.95
N ASP A 65 2.25 2.08 8.74
CA ASP A 65 2.46 3.23 7.87
C ASP A 65 1.90 3.01 6.47
N ILE A 66 1.63 4.13 5.82
CA ILE A 66 1.17 4.18 4.43
C ILE A 66 2.05 5.18 3.69
N PHE A 67 2.50 4.80 2.51
CA PHE A 67 3.39 5.59 1.69
C PHE A 67 2.79 5.81 0.31
N LEU A 68 2.92 7.03 -0.21
CA LEU A 68 2.80 7.34 -1.62
C LEU A 68 4.17 7.23 -2.28
N VAL A 69 4.24 6.45 -3.34
CA VAL A 69 5.43 6.27 -4.15
C VAL A 69 5.09 6.69 -5.56
N ARG A 70 5.77 7.72 -6.08
CA ARG A 70 5.60 8.11 -7.48
C ARG A 70 5.93 6.94 -8.40
N GLU A 71 5.28 6.90 -9.56
CA GLU A 71 5.48 5.83 -10.55
C GLU A 71 6.96 5.59 -10.92
N ASP A 72 7.75 6.66 -10.94
CA ASP A 72 9.17 6.64 -11.26
C ASP A 72 10.08 6.42 -10.04
N LEU A 73 9.53 6.06 -8.87
CA LEU A 73 10.26 5.86 -7.61
C LEU A 73 11.08 7.09 -7.13
N THR A 74 10.94 8.27 -7.73
CA THR A 74 11.75 9.44 -7.33
C THR A 74 11.35 9.97 -5.97
N LEU A 75 10.04 9.92 -5.67
CA LEU A 75 9.47 10.35 -4.41
C LEU A 75 8.84 9.15 -3.67
N ILE A 76 9.20 9.02 -2.40
CA ILE A 76 8.52 8.15 -1.43
C ILE A 76 8.14 9.05 -0.26
N GLN A 77 6.85 9.20 0.00
CA GLN A 77 6.32 10.07 1.03
C GLN A 77 5.37 9.29 1.94
N ARG A 78 5.59 9.38 3.26
CA ARG A 78 4.65 8.85 4.25
C ARG A 78 3.40 9.73 4.31
N ILE A 79 2.22 9.11 4.37
CA ILE A 79 0.95 9.80 4.55
C ILE A 79 0.69 9.95 6.05
N GLU A 80 0.93 11.15 6.59
CA GLU A 80 0.77 11.43 8.03
C GLU A 80 -0.70 11.54 8.47
N SER A 81 -1.63 11.81 7.54
CA SER A 81 -3.05 11.98 7.84
C SER A 81 -3.78 10.66 8.16
N ILE A 82 -3.13 9.51 7.95
CA ILE A 82 -3.68 8.20 8.25
C ILE A 82 -2.91 7.60 9.42
N GLU A 83 -3.47 7.71 10.62
CA GLU A 83 -2.87 7.14 11.82
C GLU A 83 -2.79 5.61 11.76
N GLY A 84 -1.65 5.09 12.21
CA GLY A 84 -1.29 3.69 12.12
C GLY A 84 -2.28 2.76 12.81
N ARG A 85 -2.77 1.79 12.03
CA ARG A 85 -3.56 0.65 12.48
C ARG A 85 -2.96 -0.58 11.81
N LEU A 86 -3.16 -1.77 12.40
CA LEU A 86 -2.72 -3.06 11.85
C LEU A 86 -3.33 -3.33 10.46
N TRP A 87 -2.81 -2.64 9.44
CA TRP A 87 -3.28 -2.68 8.08
C TRP A 87 -3.02 -4.06 7.49
N GLN A 88 -3.90 -4.50 6.60
CA GLN A 88 -3.82 -5.82 5.98
C GLN A 88 -3.89 -5.76 4.46
N SER A 89 -4.65 -4.82 3.91
CA SER A 89 -4.81 -4.68 2.48
C SER A 89 -5.24 -3.26 2.13
N CYS A 90 -5.03 -2.90 0.87
CA CYS A 90 -5.47 -1.65 0.28
C CYS A 90 -6.02 -1.89 -1.12
N ALA A 91 -7.02 -1.10 -1.50
CA ALA A 91 -7.55 -1.04 -2.86
C ALA A 91 -7.92 0.41 -3.19
N CYS A 92 -7.79 0.79 -4.46
CA CYS A 92 -8.14 2.13 -4.91
C CYS A 92 -9.26 2.11 -5.94
N SER A 93 -10.04 3.19 -5.92
CA SER A 93 -10.98 3.60 -6.96
C SER A 93 -10.57 4.98 -7.48
N ASN A 94 -11.37 5.52 -8.41
CA ASN A 94 -11.12 6.86 -8.98
C ASN A 94 -11.39 8.02 -8.00
N SER A 95 -11.83 7.75 -6.77
CA SER A 95 -12.07 8.80 -5.78
C SER A 95 -11.55 8.44 -4.39
N SER A 96 -11.47 7.14 -4.11
CA SER A 96 -11.31 6.66 -2.74
C SER A 96 -10.22 5.58 -2.64
N LEU A 97 -9.46 5.66 -1.56
CA LEU A 97 -8.61 4.58 -1.03
C LEU A 97 -9.40 3.81 0.03
N TYR A 98 -9.45 2.50 -0.12
CA TYR A 98 -10.01 1.57 0.85
C TYR A 98 -8.88 0.85 1.56
N LEU A 99 -8.91 0.85 2.89
CA LEU A 99 -7.95 0.17 3.74
C LEU A 99 -8.67 -0.81 4.66
N SER A 100 -8.18 -2.04 4.73
CA SER A 100 -8.69 -3.02 5.69
C SER A 100 -7.73 -3.17 6.87
N THR A 101 -8.27 -3.18 8.08
CA THR A 101 -7.55 -3.63 9.29
C THR A 101 -7.81 -5.10 9.55
N GLY A 102 -6.82 -5.80 10.08
CA GLY A 102 -6.98 -7.19 10.55
C GLY A 102 -7.25 -7.27 12.04
N THR A 103 -7.66 -8.46 12.51
CA THR A 103 -7.84 -8.84 13.92
C THR A 103 -9.11 -8.31 14.59
N TRP A 104 -9.15 -8.25 15.93
CA TRP A 104 -10.33 -8.04 16.80
C TRP A 104 -11.14 -6.76 16.53
N ASP A 105 -10.60 -5.81 15.75
CA ASP A 105 -11.29 -4.61 15.24
C ASP A 105 -11.17 -4.54 13.70
N SER A 106 -11.56 -5.64 13.03
CA SER A 106 -11.56 -5.73 11.57
C SER A 106 -12.58 -4.76 11.00
N ALA A 107 -12.09 -3.82 10.19
CA ALA A 107 -12.89 -2.79 9.57
C ALA A 107 -12.34 -2.47 8.19
N ILE A 108 -13.22 -2.02 7.31
CA ILE A 108 -12.84 -1.34 6.08
C ILE A 108 -12.98 0.16 6.34
N ARG A 109 -11.99 0.94 5.90
CA ARG A 109 -11.96 2.39 6.04
C ARG A 109 -11.83 2.98 4.65
N GLU A 110 -12.64 3.99 4.37
CA GLU A 110 -12.60 4.76 3.14
C GLU A 110 -11.96 6.12 3.40
N TYR A 111 -11.05 6.50 2.52
CA TYR A 111 -10.41 7.81 2.47
C TYR A 111 -10.63 8.43 1.09
N SER A 112 -11.05 9.69 1.04
CA SER A 112 -11.06 10.45 -0.22
C SER A 112 -9.62 10.71 -0.64
N LEU A 113 -9.32 10.65 -1.93
CA LEU A 113 -7.98 10.93 -2.46
C LEU A 113 -7.77 12.42 -2.79
N ILE A 114 -8.84 13.13 -3.15
CA ILE A 114 -8.83 14.53 -3.61
C ILE A 114 -9.79 15.36 -2.76
N PRO A 115 -9.47 16.65 -2.47
CA PRO A 115 -8.22 17.35 -2.81
C PRO A 115 -7.04 16.92 -1.93
N SER A 116 -7.31 16.17 -0.87
CA SER A 116 -6.32 15.62 0.04
C SER A 116 -6.84 14.31 0.64
N ILE A 117 -5.89 13.49 1.12
CA ILE A 117 -6.22 12.20 1.72
C ILE A 117 -6.90 12.41 3.07
N THR A 118 -8.21 12.18 3.10
CA THR A 118 -9.07 12.48 4.25
C THR A 118 -10.03 11.35 4.53
N PHE A 119 -10.26 11.06 5.81
CA PHE A 119 -11.18 10.01 6.23
C PHE A 119 -12.62 10.34 5.82
N VAL A 120 -13.32 9.37 5.22
CA VAL A 120 -14.72 9.51 4.81
C VAL A 120 -15.63 8.75 5.77
N LYS A 121 -15.42 7.42 5.86
CA LYS A 121 -16.23 6.53 6.70
C LYS A 121 -15.52 5.21 6.96
N HIS A 122 -16.08 4.39 7.84
CA HIS A 122 -15.63 3.03 8.06
C HIS A 122 -16.80 2.08 8.31
N TRP A 123 -16.59 0.82 7.94
CA TRP A 123 -17.51 -0.28 8.19
C TRP A 123 -16.86 -1.22 9.18
N LYS A 124 -17.50 -1.42 10.33
CA LYS A 124 -17.10 -2.45 11.29
C LYS A 124 -17.80 -3.76 10.94
N ILE A 125 -17.06 -4.85 10.99
CA ILE A 125 -17.66 -6.17 10.96
C ILE A 125 -18.05 -6.51 12.39
N THR A 126 -19.33 -6.37 12.73
CA THR A 126 -19.85 -6.91 13.99
C THR A 126 -19.88 -8.43 13.88
N GLN A 127 -19.11 -9.11 14.73
CA GLN A 127 -19.33 -10.53 14.96
C GLN A 127 -20.59 -10.65 15.81
N ASP A 128 -21.71 -11.04 15.20
CA ASP A 128 -22.84 -11.54 15.97
C ASP A 128 -22.36 -12.77 16.73
N LYS A 129 -22.40 -12.70 18.06
CA LYS A 129 -22.12 -13.84 18.93
C LYS A 129 -23.26 -14.84 18.76
N THR A 130 -23.14 -15.76 17.81
CA THR A 130 -23.90 -17.02 17.80
C THR A 130 -23.30 -18.00 18.80
#